data_AF-A0A9P2ZW57-F1
#
_entry.id   AF-A0A9P2ZW57-F1
#
_cell.length_a   1.000
_cell.length_b   1.000
_cell.length_c   1.000
_cell.angle_alpha   90.00
_cell.angle_beta   90.00
_cell.angle_gamma   90.00
#
_symmetry.space_group_name_H-M   'P 1'
#
loop_
_entity.id
_entity.type
_entity.pdbx_description
1 polymer ?
#
loop_
_entity_poly.entity_id
_entity_poly.type
_entity_poly.pdbx_seq_one_letter_code
_entity_poly.pdbx_strand_id
1 'polypeptide(L)'
;MADPDAESSSQALERYITAQLAALNLDVPADDVEYMARFVEEEGLERVEKVEGVKGMLEGVAGEGGLPDEGLDEALGRVVDEWGRLKIEEAEAKTAAEQRTIPSAKTRHLSQLIESASPSAPSPPPEPDPLAGLSEKEIAKLHAMRYAYLEGEEPPIFDDSTRGDAPPRRQAATEAEAKKLAEEKRQLIEAAIKLDGKKKKHRRQQEVDLMAPNLNREKIAYRAQMEKEAAKKAAHDKKDRDKAALDKQRADQAKAKADKQKKAAKQERRA
;
A
#
# COMPACT_ATOMS: atom_id res chain seq x y z
N MET A 1 2.20 22.05 -25.18
CA MET A 1 0.92 22.29 -25.88
C MET A 1 0.02 21.16 -25.44
N ALA A 2 -1.02 21.47 -24.67
CA ALA A 2 -2.07 20.49 -24.36
C ALA A 2 -2.97 20.44 -25.59
N ASP A 3 -3.26 19.24 -26.08
CA ASP A 3 -4.14 19.05 -27.23
C ASP A 3 -5.53 19.66 -26.91
N PRO A 4 -6.07 20.55 -27.76
CA PRO A 4 -7.38 21.15 -27.55
C PRO A 4 -8.54 20.16 -27.71
N ASP A 5 -8.24 18.93 -28.13
CA ASP A 5 -9.20 17.85 -28.36
C ASP A 5 -9.17 16.76 -27.26
N ALA A 6 -8.46 17.00 -26.16
CA ALA A 6 -8.55 16.13 -24.99
C ALA A 6 -9.91 16.34 -24.30
N GLU A 7 -10.91 15.61 -24.76
CA GLU A 7 -12.24 15.57 -24.15
C GLU A 7 -12.10 15.29 -22.65
N SER A 8 -12.75 16.11 -21.82
CA SER A 8 -12.74 15.89 -20.37
C SER A 8 -13.47 14.58 -20.05
N SER A 9 -13.06 13.90 -18.98
CA SER A 9 -13.71 12.69 -18.49
C SER A 9 -15.21 12.89 -18.27
N SER A 10 -15.65 14.09 -17.88
CA SER A 10 -17.07 14.47 -17.77
C SER A 10 -17.79 14.49 -19.13
N GLN A 11 -17.19 15.14 -20.13
CA GLN A 11 -17.76 15.22 -21.49
C GLN A 11 -17.83 13.84 -22.16
N ALA A 12 -16.86 12.97 -21.90
CA ALA A 12 -16.89 11.58 -22.36
C ALA A 12 -18.05 10.81 -21.72
N LEU A 13 -18.30 11.03 -20.42
CA LEU A 13 -19.41 10.42 -19.70
C LEU A 13 -20.78 10.90 -20.22
N GLU A 14 -20.95 12.20 -20.46
CA GLU A 14 -22.19 12.78 -21.03
C GLU A 14 -22.54 12.15 -22.38
N ARG A 15 -21.55 11.99 -23.28
CA ARG A 15 -21.74 11.33 -24.57
C ARG A 15 -22.13 9.86 -24.40
N TYR A 16 -21.50 9.17 -23.46
CA TYR A 16 -21.79 7.77 -23.17
C TYR A 16 -23.22 7.61 -22.64
N ILE A 17 -23.65 8.45 -21.70
CA ILE A 17 -25.03 8.48 -21.18
C ILE A 17 -26.02 8.71 -22.32
N THR A 18 -25.77 9.72 -23.16
CA THR A 18 -26.62 10.01 -24.32
C THR A 18 -26.74 8.80 -25.25
N ALA A 19 -25.65 8.09 -25.52
CA ALA A 19 -25.67 6.90 -26.36
C ALA A 19 -26.44 5.73 -25.73
N GLN A 20 -26.32 5.52 -24.42
CA GLN A 20 -27.06 4.47 -23.70
C GLN A 20 -28.56 4.76 -23.67
N LEU A 21 -28.95 6.01 -23.41
CA LEU A 21 -30.37 6.41 -23.40
C LEU A 21 -30.98 6.34 -24.80
N ALA A 22 -30.24 6.77 -25.83
CA ALA A 22 -30.66 6.64 -27.21
C ALA A 22 -30.84 5.16 -27.63
N ALA A 23 -30.00 4.25 -27.12
CA ALA A 23 -30.15 2.80 -27.36
C ALA A 23 -31.44 2.22 -26.73
N LEU A 24 -31.95 2.87 -25.68
CA LEU A 24 -33.23 2.57 -25.04
C LEU A 24 -34.41 3.36 -25.64
N ASN A 25 -34.18 4.12 -26.72
CA ASN A 25 -35.14 5.05 -27.34
C ASN A 25 -35.67 6.14 -26.38
N LEU A 26 -34.86 6.53 -25.40
CA LEU A 26 -35.15 7.64 -24.50
C LEU A 26 -34.49 8.91 -25.05
N ASP A 27 -35.32 9.91 -25.36
CA ASP A 27 -34.86 11.25 -25.72
C ASP A 27 -34.82 12.10 -24.45
N VAL A 28 -33.60 12.44 -24.00
CA VAL A 28 -33.35 13.15 -22.75
C VAL A 28 -32.62 14.46 -23.09
N PRO A 29 -33.09 15.61 -22.57
CA PRO A 29 -32.43 16.90 -22.80
C PRO A 29 -30.96 16.89 -22.36
N ALA A 30 -30.11 17.61 -23.09
CA ALA A 30 -28.68 17.67 -22.81
C ALA A 30 -28.37 18.18 -21.38
N ASP A 31 -29.15 19.15 -20.90
CA ASP A 31 -29.02 19.68 -19.54
C ASP A 31 -29.24 18.59 -18.48
N ASP A 32 -30.22 17.71 -18.69
CA ASP A 32 -30.51 16.60 -17.78
C ASP A 32 -29.41 15.53 -17.83
N VAL A 33 -28.84 15.26 -19.01
CA VAL A 33 -27.68 14.38 -19.16
C VAL A 33 -26.45 14.94 -18.43
N GLU A 34 -26.23 16.25 -18.46
CA GLU A 34 -25.17 16.92 -17.69
C GLU A 34 -25.39 16.76 -16.18
N TYR A 35 -26.62 16.93 -15.69
CA TYR A 35 -26.95 16.70 -14.29
C TYR A 35 -26.76 15.24 -13.87
N MET A 36 -27.15 14.28 -14.72
CA MET A 36 -26.94 12.85 -14.49
C MET A 36 -25.45 12.53 -14.42
N ALA A 37 -24.63 13.08 -15.34
CA ALA A 37 -23.18 12.90 -15.32
C ALA A 37 -22.58 13.41 -14.00
N ARG A 38 -22.91 14.64 -13.59
CA ARG A 38 -22.48 15.22 -12.30
C ARG A 38 -22.86 14.37 -11.09
N PHE A 39 -24.06 13.78 -11.11
CA PHE A 39 -24.51 12.92 -10.03
C PHE A 39 -23.70 11.60 -9.98
N VAL A 40 -23.41 11.01 -11.14
CA VAL A 40 -22.54 9.82 -11.22
C VAL A 40 -21.10 10.14 -10.78
N GLU A 41 -20.63 11.37 -11.01
CA GLU A 41 -19.32 11.84 -10.58
C GLU A 41 -19.19 11.93 -9.06
N GLU A 42 -20.28 12.23 -8.35
CA GLU A 42 -20.29 12.50 -6.91
C GLU A 42 -19.64 11.36 -6.10
N GLU A 43 -18.68 11.74 -5.25
CA GLU A 43 -17.96 10.80 -4.40
C GLU A 43 -18.73 10.55 -3.11
N GLY A 44 -18.87 9.28 -2.72
CA GLY A 44 -19.52 8.89 -1.47
C GLY A 44 -20.85 8.16 -1.62
N LEU A 45 -21.41 8.09 -2.84
CA LEU A 45 -22.55 7.23 -3.14
C LEU A 45 -22.10 5.84 -3.62
N GLU A 46 -22.82 4.82 -3.18
CA GLU A 46 -22.63 3.45 -3.66
C GLU A 46 -23.18 3.26 -5.08
N ARG A 47 -22.71 2.22 -5.79
CA ARG A 47 -23.15 1.94 -7.18
C ARG A 47 -24.67 1.83 -7.30
N VAL A 48 -25.32 1.18 -6.33
CA VAL A 48 -26.77 1.00 -6.32
C VAL A 48 -27.48 2.35 -6.15
N GLU A 49 -27.03 3.18 -5.22
CA GLU A 49 -27.59 4.51 -4.97
C GLU A 49 -27.43 5.44 -6.19
N LYS A 50 -26.30 5.32 -6.90
CA LYS A 50 -26.08 6.05 -8.16
C LYS A 50 -27.07 5.63 -9.24
N VAL A 51 -27.26 4.32 -9.43
CA VAL A 51 -28.23 3.81 -10.41
C VAL A 51 -29.65 4.25 -10.05
N GLU A 52 -30.06 4.11 -8.79
CA GLU A 52 -31.38 4.52 -8.32
C GLU A 52 -31.59 6.03 -8.43
N GLY A 53 -30.59 6.85 -8.07
CA GLY A 53 -30.69 8.30 -8.17
C GLY A 53 -30.79 8.78 -9.62
N VAL A 54 -29.99 8.22 -10.52
CA VAL A 54 -30.08 8.52 -11.97
C VAL A 54 -31.42 8.05 -12.54
N LYS A 55 -31.92 6.90 -12.11
CA LYS A 55 -33.26 6.39 -12.47
C LYS A 55 -34.37 7.36 -12.03
N GLY A 56 -34.30 7.86 -10.80
CA GLY A 56 -35.24 8.86 -10.29
C GLY A 56 -35.17 10.20 -11.05
N MET A 57 -33.99 10.61 -11.52
CA MET A 57 -33.86 11.77 -12.41
C MET A 57 -34.56 11.52 -13.74
N LEU A 58 -34.38 10.34 -14.34
CA LEU A 58 -35.04 9.97 -15.59
C LEU A 58 -36.56 9.83 -15.44
N GLU A 59 -37.07 9.39 -14.28
CA GLU A 59 -38.51 9.41 -13.96
C GLU A 59 -39.09 10.82 -14.01
N GLY A 60 -38.33 11.83 -13.57
CA GLY A 60 -38.71 13.23 -13.68
C GLY A 60 -38.74 13.75 -15.13
N VAL A 61 -37.91 13.19 -16.01
CA VAL A 61 -37.73 13.65 -17.40
C VAL A 61 -38.65 12.89 -18.38
N ALA A 62 -38.84 11.59 -18.20
CA ALA A 62 -39.52 10.71 -19.17
C ALA A 62 -41.05 10.89 -19.25
N GLY A 63 -41.67 11.67 -18.37
CA GLY A 63 -43.10 12.02 -18.44
C GLY A 63 -44.07 10.82 -18.45
N GLU A 64 -45.30 11.04 -18.93
CA GLU A 64 -46.40 10.04 -18.96
C GLU A 64 -46.11 8.77 -19.80
N GLY A 65 -45.01 8.75 -20.56
CA GLY A 65 -44.60 7.60 -21.39
C GLY A 65 -44.01 6.42 -20.59
N GLY A 66 -43.63 6.66 -19.33
CA GLY A 66 -43.01 5.65 -18.47
C GLY A 66 -41.59 5.28 -18.92
N LEU A 67 -40.78 4.81 -17.97
CA LEU A 67 -39.46 4.29 -18.31
C LEU A 67 -39.56 2.82 -18.75
N PRO A 68 -38.69 2.38 -19.66
CA PRO A 68 -38.55 0.96 -19.94
C PRO A 68 -38.03 0.25 -18.68
N ASP A 69 -38.83 -0.68 -18.13
CA ASP A 69 -38.42 -1.49 -16.97
C ASP A 69 -37.32 -2.50 -17.34
N GLU A 70 -37.28 -2.93 -18.60
CA GLU A 70 -36.29 -3.89 -19.09
C GLU A 70 -35.00 -3.18 -19.57
N GLY A 71 -33.86 -3.57 -19.00
CA GLY A 71 -32.54 -3.15 -19.48
C GLY A 71 -32.09 -1.74 -19.03
N LEU A 72 -32.96 -0.93 -18.45
CA LEU A 72 -32.60 0.40 -17.92
C LEU A 72 -31.58 0.30 -16.78
N ASP A 73 -31.85 -0.54 -15.77
CA ASP A 73 -30.96 -0.69 -14.61
C ASP A 73 -29.57 -1.22 -15.05
N GLU A 74 -29.53 -2.06 -16.10
CA GLU A 74 -28.28 -2.53 -16.69
C GLU A 74 -27.53 -1.42 -17.43
N ALA A 75 -28.24 -0.60 -18.23
CA ALA A 75 -27.65 0.52 -18.95
C ALA A 75 -27.09 1.57 -17.98
N LEU A 76 -27.83 1.91 -16.93
CA LEU A 76 -27.38 2.81 -15.87
C LEU A 76 -26.21 2.22 -15.08
N GLY A 77 -26.21 0.90 -14.85
CA GLY A 77 -25.07 0.20 -14.27
C GLY A 77 -23.80 0.37 -15.11
N ARG A 78 -23.90 0.25 -16.45
CA ARG A 78 -22.78 0.45 -17.38
C ARG A 78 -22.26 1.88 -17.38
N VAL A 79 -23.14 2.88 -17.20
CA VAL A 79 -22.74 4.29 -17.05
C VAL A 79 -21.84 4.48 -15.83
N VAL A 80 -22.20 3.90 -14.69
CA VAL A 80 -21.39 3.98 -13.47
C VAL A 80 -20.05 3.25 -13.65
N ASP A 81 -20.06 2.11 -14.34
CA ASP A 81 -18.84 1.34 -14.63
C ASP A 81 -17.91 2.11 -15.59
N GLU A 82 -18.45 2.80 -16.60
CA GLU A 82 -17.67 3.65 -17.52
C GLU A 82 -17.04 4.84 -16.80
N TRP A 83 -17.75 5.48 -15.86
CA TRP A 83 -17.15 6.50 -15.01
C TRP A 83 -15.94 5.97 -14.20
N GLY A 84 -16.06 4.75 -13.66
CA GLY A 84 -14.96 4.09 -12.98
C GLY A 84 -13.76 3.88 -13.89
N ARG A 85 -13.99 3.47 -15.14
CA ARG A 85 -12.95 3.32 -16.17
C ARG A 85 -12.29 4.66 -16.50
N LEU A 86 -13.08 5.71 -16.76
CA LEU A 86 -12.58 7.06 -17.09
C LEU A 86 -11.73 7.64 -15.96
N LYS A 87 -12.11 7.43 -14.68
CA LYS A 87 -11.27 7.84 -13.54
C LYS A 87 -9.91 7.15 -13.52
N ILE A 88 -9.84 5.87 -13.89
CA ILE A 88 -8.57 5.13 -13.95
C ILE A 88 -7.71 5.69 -15.08
N GLU A 89 -8.28 5.87 -16.28
CA GLU A 89 -7.57 6.43 -17.44
C GLU A 89 -7.05 7.86 -17.16
N GLU A 90 -7.83 8.71 -16.48
CA GLU A 90 -7.40 10.06 -16.09
C GLU A 90 -6.27 10.03 -15.03
N ALA A 91 -6.35 9.12 -14.05
CA ALA A 91 -5.29 8.94 -13.06
C ALA A 91 -3.98 8.44 -13.71
N GLU A 92 -4.07 7.50 -14.65
CA GLU A 92 -2.93 7.02 -15.43
C GLU A 92 -2.32 8.12 -16.31
N ALA A 93 -3.16 8.90 -16.99
CA ALA A 93 -2.70 10.05 -17.79
C ALA A 93 -1.99 11.10 -16.92
N LYS A 94 -2.51 11.37 -15.73
CA LYS A 94 -1.91 12.32 -14.78
C LYS A 94 -0.57 11.84 -14.25
N THR A 95 -0.44 10.56 -13.89
CA THR A 95 0.84 9.99 -13.46
C THR A 95 1.88 9.96 -14.59
N ALA A 96 1.46 9.66 -15.82
CA ALA A 96 2.33 9.72 -17.00
C ALA A 96 2.79 11.15 -17.31
N ALA A 97 1.92 12.15 -17.14
CA ALA A 97 2.27 13.56 -17.29
C ALA A 97 3.22 14.04 -16.19
N GLU A 98 3.01 13.64 -14.93
CA GLU A 98 3.88 14.01 -13.81
C GLU A 98 5.31 13.46 -13.99
N GLN A 99 5.45 12.21 -14.45
CA GLN A 99 6.75 11.62 -14.81
C GLN A 99 7.49 12.36 -15.93
N ARG A 100 6.76 13.03 -16.85
CA ARG A 100 7.36 13.85 -17.92
C ARG A 100 7.83 15.24 -17.43
N THR A 101 7.36 15.72 -16.29
CA THR A 101 7.67 17.06 -15.77
C THR A 101 8.83 17.11 -14.77
N ILE A 102 9.37 15.96 -14.35
CA ILE A 102 10.58 15.93 -13.52
C ILE A 102 11.78 16.38 -14.36
N PRO A 103 12.43 17.52 -14.06
CA PRO A 103 13.57 17.98 -14.86
C PRO A 103 14.69 16.95 -14.82
N SER A 104 15.05 16.52 -16.03
CA SER A 104 16.13 15.60 -16.37
C SER A 104 17.50 16.12 -15.94
N ALA A 105 17.80 16.01 -14.64
CA ALA A 105 19.15 16.19 -14.10
C ALA A 105 19.62 14.97 -13.28
N LYS A 106 18.70 14.08 -12.88
CA LYS A 106 19.04 12.88 -12.09
C LYS A 106 18.65 11.54 -12.76
N THR A 107 18.04 11.60 -13.95
CA THR A 107 17.56 10.41 -14.68
C THR A 107 18.54 9.87 -15.72
N ARG A 108 19.69 10.53 -15.97
CA ARG A 108 20.72 9.97 -16.86
C ARG A 108 21.45 8.75 -16.27
N HIS A 109 21.45 8.60 -14.94
CA HIS A 109 22.07 7.43 -14.31
C HIS A 109 21.16 6.20 -14.24
N LEU A 110 19.84 6.35 -14.41
CA LEU A 110 18.92 5.21 -14.37
C LEU A 110 18.67 4.62 -15.77
N SER A 111 18.69 5.45 -16.82
CA SER A 111 18.50 4.98 -18.20
C SER A 111 19.66 4.13 -18.73
N GLN A 112 20.89 4.31 -18.23
CA GLN A 112 22.03 3.45 -18.58
C GLN A 112 22.01 2.06 -17.90
N LEU A 113 21.11 1.82 -16.94
CA LEU A 113 20.98 0.52 -16.25
C LEU A 113 19.81 -0.33 -16.76
N ILE A 114 18.87 0.27 -17.51
CA ILE A 114 17.68 -0.44 -18.02
C ILE A 114 17.84 -0.79 -19.51
N GLU A 115 18.70 -0.11 -20.25
CA GLU A 115 18.95 -0.35 -21.68
C GLU A 115 19.90 -1.54 -21.97
N SER A 116 20.18 -2.39 -20.97
CA SER A 116 20.86 -3.68 -21.14
C SER A 116 19.95 -4.89 -20.89
N ALA A 117 18.62 -4.69 -20.83
CA ALA A 117 17.68 -5.78 -20.53
C ALA A 117 16.46 -5.80 -21.48
N SER A 118 16.70 -6.12 -22.75
CA SER A 118 15.74 -6.86 -23.61
C SER A 118 16.43 -7.22 -24.94
N PRO A 119 16.01 -8.26 -25.71
CA PRO A 119 15.00 -9.31 -25.47
C PRO A 119 15.45 -10.76 -25.86
N SER A 120 14.63 -11.76 -25.51
CA SER A 120 14.56 -13.13 -26.11
C SER A 120 15.55 -14.22 -25.61
N ALA A 121 15.07 -15.22 -24.84
CA ALA A 121 15.38 -16.68 -24.88
C ALA A 121 14.73 -17.41 -23.66
N PRO A 122 14.68 -18.75 -23.59
CA PRO A 122 13.47 -19.58 -23.51
C PRO A 122 13.12 -20.07 -22.09
N SER A 123 11.99 -20.79 -21.97
CA SER A 123 11.53 -21.52 -20.77
C SER A 123 12.67 -22.19 -19.99
N PRO A 124 12.68 -22.15 -18.64
CA PRO A 124 13.71 -22.85 -17.85
C PRO A 124 13.62 -24.37 -18.07
N PRO A 125 14.75 -25.09 -18.07
CA PRO A 125 14.77 -26.55 -18.17
C PRO A 125 14.23 -27.17 -16.87
N PRO A 126 13.66 -28.39 -16.93
CA PRO A 126 13.21 -29.09 -15.72
C PRO A 126 14.40 -29.35 -14.79
N GLU A 127 14.22 -29.06 -13.50
CA GLU A 127 15.19 -29.35 -12.45
C GLU A 127 15.55 -30.85 -12.46
N PRO A 128 16.84 -31.22 -12.36
CA PRO A 128 17.23 -32.62 -12.31
C PRO A 128 16.73 -33.26 -11.01
N ASP A 129 16.05 -34.40 -11.16
CA ASP A 129 15.54 -35.22 -10.08
C ASP A 129 16.70 -35.59 -9.12
N PRO A 130 16.69 -35.19 -7.83
CA PRO A 130 17.82 -35.35 -6.91
C PRO A 130 18.14 -36.83 -6.57
N LEU A 131 17.39 -37.78 -7.14
CA LEU A 131 17.56 -39.22 -6.95
C LEU A 131 18.24 -39.92 -8.15
N ALA A 132 18.46 -39.22 -9.27
CA ALA A 132 19.07 -39.79 -10.47
C ALA A 132 20.60 -39.91 -10.33
N GLY A 133 21.05 -40.92 -9.58
CA GLY A 133 22.49 -41.24 -9.44
C GLY A 133 22.89 -41.86 -8.11
N LEU A 134 21.97 -41.99 -7.15
CA LEU A 134 22.22 -42.63 -5.87
C LEU A 134 21.99 -44.14 -6.00
N SER A 135 22.90 -44.94 -5.44
CA SER A 135 22.71 -46.39 -5.38
C SER A 135 21.50 -46.73 -4.50
N GLU A 136 20.81 -47.85 -4.77
CA GLU A 136 19.62 -48.27 -4.00
C GLU A 136 19.87 -48.28 -2.47
N LYS A 137 21.11 -48.54 -2.05
CA LYS A 137 21.52 -48.52 -0.64
C LYS A 137 21.52 -47.11 -0.04
N GLU A 138 21.85 -46.09 -0.82
CA GLU A 138 21.86 -44.70 -0.38
C GLU A 138 20.43 -44.12 -0.36
N ILE A 139 19.60 -44.53 -1.32
CA ILE A 139 18.17 -44.20 -1.35
C ILE A 139 17.48 -44.81 -0.12
N ALA A 140 17.77 -46.07 0.20
CA ALA A 140 17.24 -46.74 1.39
C ALA A 140 17.70 -46.06 2.70
N LYS A 141 18.95 -45.58 2.77
CA LYS A 141 19.46 -44.83 3.94
C LYS A 141 18.78 -43.47 4.10
N LEU A 142 18.54 -42.75 3.01
CA LEU A 142 17.78 -41.49 3.01
C LEU A 142 16.33 -41.71 3.41
N HIS A 143 15.70 -42.77 2.91
CA HIS A 143 14.35 -43.15 3.31
C HIS A 143 14.31 -43.51 4.80
N ALA A 144 15.21 -44.39 5.27
CA ALA A 144 15.31 -44.76 6.67
C ALA A 144 15.53 -43.54 7.59
N MET A 145 16.39 -42.60 7.21
CA MET A 145 16.57 -41.34 7.94
C MET A 145 15.30 -40.47 7.96
N ARG A 146 14.51 -40.48 6.88
CA ARG A 146 13.27 -39.69 6.78
C ARG A 146 12.14 -40.30 7.61
N TYR A 147 12.11 -41.62 7.77
CA TYR A 147 11.09 -42.34 8.56
C TYR A 147 11.51 -42.62 10.01
N ALA A 148 12.80 -42.63 10.34
CA ALA A 148 13.30 -42.74 11.72
C ALA A 148 12.96 -41.53 12.61
N TYR A 149 12.48 -40.41 12.04
CA TYR A 149 11.97 -39.27 12.79
C TYR A 149 10.44 -39.32 13.02
N LEU A 150 9.74 -40.35 12.51
CA LEU A 150 8.30 -40.54 12.65
C LEU A 150 7.91 -41.65 13.65
N GLU A 151 8.85 -42.50 14.05
CA GLU A 151 8.69 -43.52 15.08
C GLU A 151 9.87 -43.38 16.06
N GLY A 152 9.60 -42.93 17.28
CA GLY A 152 10.64 -42.59 18.27
C GLY A 152 11.38 -43.81 18.82
N GLU A 153 12.32 -44.35 18.04
CA GLU A 153 13.19 -45.45 18.46
C GLU A 153 14.67 -45.07 18.25
N GLU A 154 15.35 -44.93 19.38
CA GLU A 154 16.75 -44.49 19.52
C GLU A 154 17.72 -45.61 19.08
N PRO A 155 18.68 -45.38 18.16
CA PRO A 155 19.67 -46.39 17.83
C PRO A 155 20.75 -46.49 18.93
N PRO A 156 21.28 -47.71 19.19
CA PRO A 156 22.11 -48.00 20.34
C PRO A 156 23.47 -47.29 20.28
N ILE A 157 23.88 -46.80 21.45
CA ILE A 157 25.20 -46.20 21.73
C ILE A 157 26.28 -47.24 21.43
N PHE A 158 27.10 -46.97 20.42
CA PHE A 158 28.35 -47.70 20.21
C PHE A 158 29.39 -47.16 21.21
N ASP A 159 29.67 -47.96 22.22
CA ASP A 159 30.81 -47.84 23.13
C ASP A 159 32.09 -48.16 22.35
N ASP A 160 32.99 -47.18 22.23
CA ASP A 160 34.39 -47.44 21.92
C ASP A 160 35.25 -46.89 23.05
N SER A 161 35.43 -47.77 24.02
CA SER A 161 36.48 -47.71 25.00
C SER A 161 37.85 -47.68 24.29
N THR A 162 38.69 -46.66 24.52
CA THR A 162 40.10 -46.87 24.92
C THR A 162 40.94 -45.59 25.11
N ARG A 163 41.69 -45.62 26.23
CA ARG A 163 42.98 -44.95 26.54
C ARG A 163 42.94 -43.59 27.24
N GLY A 164 43.44 -43.61 28.48
CA GLY A 164 44.46 -42.66 28.90
C GLY A 164 44.24 -42.05 30.28
N ASP A 165 44.89 -42.65 31.27
CA ASP A 165 45.19 -42.07 32.59
C ASP A 165 45.66 -40.61 32.53
N ALA A 166 45.00 -39.71 33.27
CA ALA A 166 45.57 -38.65 34.12
C ALA A 166 44.53 -37.52 34.38
N PRO A 167 44.35 -37.03 35.62
CA PRO A 167 43.44 -35.93 35.89
C PRO A 167 44.14 -34.59 35.69
N PRO A 168 43.50 -33.58 35.07
CA PRO A 168 43.86 -32.22 35.45
C PRO A 168 42.64 -31.32 35.69
N ARG A 169 42.56 -30.85 36.94
CA ARG A 169 42.27 -29.48 37.35
C ARG A 169 41.90 -28.53 36.19
N ARG A 170 40.59 -28.30 35.96
CA ARG A 170 40.01 -27.09 35.32
C ARG A 170 38.48 -27.11 35.21
N GLN A 171 37.75 -27.69 36.18
CA GLN A 171 36.29 -27.83 36.10
C GLN A 171 35.53 -26.49 36.10
N ALA A 172 36.05 -25.44 36.77
CA ALA A 172 35.35 -24.16 36.85
C ALA A 172 35.34 -23.35 35.53
N ALA A 173 36.34 -23.54 34.65
CA ALA A 173 36.40 -22.85 33.36
C ALA A 173 35.54 -23.57 32.31
N THR A 174 35.53 -24.91 32.32
CA THR A 174 34.71 -25.72 31.42
C THR A 174 33.23 -25.64 31.77
N GLU A 175 32.86 -25.47 33.04
CA GLU A 175 31.47 -25.21 33.46
C GLU A 175 30.97 -23.82 33.03
N ALA A 176 31.84 -22.81 33.02
CA ALA A 176 31.49 -21.46 32.57
C ALA A 176 31.32 -21.40 31.04
N GLU A 177 32.17 -22.10 30.29
CA GLU A 177 32.03 -22.25 28.83
C GLU A 177 30.83 -23.14 28.47
N ALA A 178 30.56 -24.21 29.23
CA ALA A 178 29.38 -25.05 29.05
C ALA A 178 28.07 -24.30 29.33
N LYS A 179 28.05 -23.40 30.33
CA LYS A 179 26.90 -22.52 30.59
C LYS A 179 26.69 -21.50 29.47
N LYS A 180 27.75 -20.89 28.94
CA LYS A 180 27.67 -19.98 27.78
C LYS A 180 27.16 -20.70 26.53
N LEU A 181 27.67 -21.90 26.24
CA LEU A 181 27.20 -22.71 25.12
C LEU A 181 25.75 -23.17 25.30
N ALA A 182 25.31 -23.43 26.53
CA ALA A 182 23.91 -23.76 26.83
C ALA A 182 22.98 -22.55 26.67
N GLU A 183 23.43 -21.35 27.05
CA GLU A 183 22.70 -20.10 26.85
C GLU A 183 22.63 -19.72 25.36
N GLU A 184 23.71 -19.87 24.59
CA GLU A 184 23.72 -19.68 23.14
C GLU A 184 22.78 -20.67 22.42
N LYS A 185 22.77 -21.94 22.84
CA LYS A 185 21.81 -22.93 22.33
C LYS A 185 20.37 -22.56 22.67
N ARG A 186 20.09 -22.08 23.88
CA ARG A 186 18.75 -21.60 24.27
C ARG A 186 18.33 -20.38 23.45
N GLN A 187 19.23 -19.44 23.21
CA GLN A 187 18.97 -18.27 22.37
C GLN A 187 18.70 -18.66 20.91
N LEU A 188 19.43 -19.63 20.36
CA LEU A 188 19.18 -20.14 19.02
C LEU A 188 17.83 -20.86 18.91
N ILE A 189 17.46 -21.65 19.92
CA ILE A 189 16.15 -22.31 19.98
C ILE A 189 15.02 -21.27 20.10
N GLU A 190 15.19 -20.26 20.96
CA GLU A 190 14.19 -19.19 21.12
C GLU A 190 14.08 -18.32 19.85
N ALA A 191 15.19 -18.03 19.18
CA ALA A 191 15.21 -17.34 17.90
C ALA A 191 14.54 -18.19 16.80
N ALA A 192 14.79 -19.50 16.76
CA ALA A 192 14.14 -20.42 15.83
C ALA A 192 12.63 -20.51 16.07
N ILE A 193 12.18 -20.59 17.33
CA ILE A 193 10.76 -20.59 17.69
C ILE A 193 10.10 -19.24 17.30
N LYS A 194 10.79 -18.12 17.54
CA LYS A 194 10.30 -16.79 17.12
C LYS A 194 10.22 -16.65 15.60
N LEU A 195 11.18 -17.18 14.86
CA LEU A 195 11.16 -17.18 13.39
C LEU A 195 10.07 -18.10 12.83
N ASP A 196 9.85 -19.29 13.41
CA ASP A 196 8.77 -20.20 13.04
C ASP A 196 7.39 -19.60 13.36
N GLY A 197 7.24 -18.96 14.53
CA GLY A 197 6.04 -18.21 14.89
C GLY A 197 5.76 -17.03 13.96
N LYS A 198 6.81 -16.31 13.50
CA LYS A 198 6.68 -15.24 12.50
C LYS A 198 6.27 -15.79 11.13
N LYS A 199 6.86 -16.90 10.68
CA LYS A 199 6.50 -17.58 9.42
C LYS A 199 5.06 -18.08 9.44
N LYS A 200 4.59 -18.66 10.56
CA LYS A 200 3.19 -19.08 10.76
C LYS A 200 2.21 -17.89 10.74
N LYS A 201 2.56 -16.78 11.39
CA LYS A 201 1.76 -15.54 11.34
C LYS A 201 1.70 -14.94 9.93
N HIS A 202 2.83 -14.91 9.22
CA HIS A 202 2.91 -14.41 7.85
C HIS A 202 2.11 -15.28 6.89
N ARG A 203 2.21 -16.61 7.00
CA ARG A 203 1.40 -17.55 6.20
C ARG A 203 -0.09 -17.39 6.47
N ARG A 204 -0.50 -17.29 7.74
CA ARG A 204 -1.91 -17.00 8.10
C ARG A 204 -2.39 -15.64 7.60
N GLN A 205 -1.54 -14.60 7.62
CA GLN A 205 -1.90 -13.29 7.07
C GLN A 205 -2.03 -13.34 5.55
N GLN A 206 -1.16 -14.07 4.85
CA GLN A 206 -1.27 -14.27 3.40
C GLN A 206 -2.49 -15.13 3.03
N GLU A 207 -2.78 -16.19 3.76
CA GLU A 207 -3.98 -17.02 3.55
C GLU A 207 -5.27 -16.22 3.79
N VAL A 208 -5.26 -15.29 4.75
CA VAL A 208 -6.40 -14.38 5.01
C VAL A 208 -6.48 -13.24 3.99
N ASP A 209 -5.37 -12.75 3.44
CA ASP A 209 -5.37 -11.76 2.34
C ASP A 209 -5.83 -12.37 1.01
N LEU A 210 -5.50 -13.64 0.77
CA LEU A 210 -5.91 -14.37 -0.44
C LEU A 210 -7.40 -14.77 -0.40
N MET A 211 -7.98 -14.94 0.79
CA MET A 211 -9.40 -15.22 1.01
C MET A 211 -10.16 -13.92 1.30
N ALA A 212 -10.24 -13.07 0.27
CA ALA A 212 -10.92 -11.76 0.23
C ALA A 212 -10.30 -10.65 1.11
N PRO A 213 -10.14 -9.42 0.56
CA PRO A 213 -9.70 -8.27 1.33
C PRO A 213 -10.69 -8.00 2.46
N ASN A 214 -10.26 -8.18 3.70
CA ASN A 214 -11.09 -7.86 4.85
C ASN A 214 -11.26 -6.33 4.94
N LEU A 215 -12.33 -5.81 4.33
CA LEU A 215 -12.66 -4.38 4.31
C LEU A 215 -12.61 -3.72 5.71
N ASN A 216 -12.85 -4.48 6.78
CA ASN A 216 -12.78 -3.93 8.14
C ASN A 216 -11.33 -3.64 8.56
N ARG A 217 -10.36 -4.41 8.08
CA ARG A 217 -8.94 -4.18 8.36
C ARG A 217 -8.40 -2.97 7.60
N GLU A 218 -8.82 -2.79 6.34
CA GLU A 218 -8.51 -1.59 5.56
C GLU A 218 -9.16 -0.34 6.15
N LYS A 219 -10.42 -0.41 6.58
CA LYS A 219 -11.09 0.68 7.31
C LYS A 219 -10.37 1.05 8.61
N ILE A 220 -9.87 0.06 9.36
CA ILE A 220 -9.07 0.31 10.58
C ILE A 220 -7.70 0.93 10.22
N ALA A 221 -7.04 0.43 9.17
CA ALA A 221 -5.76 0.98 8.71
C ALA A 221 -5.89 2.43 8.21
N TYR A 222 -6.95 2.71 7.46
CA TYR A 222 -7.27 4.05 6.96
C TYR A 222 -7.60 5.02 8.10
N ARG A 223 -8.44 4.61 9.06
CA ARG A 223 -8.71 5.40 10.27
C ARG A 223 -7.43 5.68 11.07
N ALA A 224 -6.56 4.68 11.22
CA ALA A 224 -5.28 4.83 11.91
C ALA A 224 -4.29 5.73 11.15
N GLN A 225 -4.33 5.76 9.81
CA GLN A 225 -3.57 6.72 9.01
C GLN A 225 -4.10 8.14 9.18
N MET A 226 -5.42 8.32 9.09
CA MET A 226 -6.06 9.62 9.31
C MET A 226 -5.78 10.19 10.70
N GLU A 227 -5.81 9.34 11.74
CA GLU A 227 -5.46 9.76 13.10
C GLU A 227 -3.97 10.18 13.22
N LYS A 228 -3.06 9.46 12.57
CA LYS A 228 -1.64 9.83 12.51
C LYS A 228 -1.41 11.14 11.76
N GLU A 229 -2.12 11.38 10.67
CA GLU A 229 -2.04 12.63 9.91
C GLU A 229 -2.64 13.80 10.68
N ALA A 230 -3.77 13.59 11.35
CA ALA A 230 -4.37 14.57 12.24
C ALA A 230 -3.43 14.94 13.40
N ALA A 231 -2.77 13.96 14.02
CA ALA A 231 -1.79 14.19 15.08
C ALA A 231 -0.56 14.98 14.57
N LYS A 232 -0.06 14.65 13.37
CA LYS A 232 1.04 15.40 12.73
C LYS A 232 0.63 16.84 12.42
N LYS A 233 -0.58 17.05 11.90
CA LYS A 233 -1.12 18.38 11.60
C LYS A 233 -1.31 19.21 12.88
N ALA A 234 -1.88 18.62 13.93
CA ALA A 234 -2.03 19.28 15.22
C ALA A 234 -0.68 19.67 15.85
N ALA A 235 0.36 18.83 15.69
CA ALA A 235 1.71 19.15 16.13
C ALA A 235 2.35 20.28 15.30
N HIS A 236 2.08 20.34 14.00
CA HIS A 236 2.51 21.44 13.13
C HIS A 236 1.82 22.75 13.51
N ASP A 237 0.50 22.74 13.68
CA ASP A 237 -0.30 23.91 14.08
C ASP A 237 0.16 24.47 15.43
N LYS A 238 0.56 23.60 16.38
CA LYS A 238 1.14 24.04 17.65
C LYS A 238 2.47 24.78 17.45
N LYS A 239 3.36 24.24 16.61
CA LYS A 239 4.65 24.89 16.29
C LYS A 239 4.43 26.23 15.60
N ASP A 240 3.46 26.33 14.71
CA ASP A 240 3.14 27.58 14.01
C ASP A 240 2.59 28.64 14.96
N ARG A 241 1.72 28.26 15.90
CA ARG A 241 1.25 29.17 16.95
C ARG A 241 2.38 29.65 17.86
N ASP A 242 3.26 28.74 18.28
CA ASP A 242 4.41 29.10 19.13
C ASP A 242 5.38 30.03 18.38
N LYS A 243 5.62 29.78 17.09
CA LYS A 243 6.44 30.65 16.24
C LYS A 243 5.80 32.04 16.06
N ALA A 244 4.49 32.09 15.77
CA ALA A 244 3.76 33.34 15.65
C ALA A 244 3.76 34.15 16.97
N ALA A 245 3.67 33.49 18.11
CA ALA A 245 3.77 34.13 19.42
C ALA A 245 5.16 34.73 19.67
N LEU A 246 6.23 34.02 19.31
CA LEU A 246 7.60 34.54 19.41
C LEU A 246 7.86 35.72 18.48
N ASP A 247 7.35 35.66 17.25
CA ASP A 247 7.49 36.77 16.29
C ASP A 247 6.70 38.00 16.73
N LYS A 248 5.52 37.82 17.36
CA LYS A 248 4.78 38.91 18.01
C LYS A 248 5.58 39.55 19.16
N GLN A 249 6.20 38.74 20.02
CA GLN A 249 7.06 39.27 21.09
C GLN A 249 8.25 40.06 20.54
N ARG A 250 8.88 39.58 19.46
CA ARG A 250 9.98 40.31 18.78
C ARG A 250 9.50 41.63 18.20
N ALA A 251 8.33 41.64 17.56
CA ALA A 251 7.73 42.85 17.00
C ALA A 251 7.40 43.89 18.09
N ASP A 252 6.82 43.46 19.21
CA ASP A 252 6.50 44.32 20.35
C ASP A 252 7.77 44.89 21.00
N GLN A 253 8.84 44.09 21.13
CA GLN A 253 10.14 44.57 21.61
C GLN A 253 10.79 45.57 20.64
N ALA A 254 10.72 45.32 19.33
CA ALA A 254 11.24 46.24 18.32
C ALA A 254 10.49 47.58 18.35
N LYS A 255 9.16 47.54 18.48
CA LYS A 255 8.31 48.73 18.61
C LYS A 255 8.63 49.52 19.88
N ALA A 256 8.77 48.84 21.02
CA ALA A 256 9.14 49.47 22.28
C ALA A 256 10.53 50.11 22.22
N LYS A 257 11.51 49.47 21.55
CA LYS A 257 12.85 50.05 21.33
C LYS A 257 12.78 51.27 20.40
N ALA A 258 12.03 51.20 19.31
CA ALA A 258 11.83 52.32 18.39
C ALA A 258 11.17 53.52 19.10
N ASP A 259 10.17 53.29 19.95
CA ASP A 259 9.53 54.36 20.72
C ASP A 259 10.45 54.96 21.78
N LYS A 260 11.31 54.15 22.42
CA LYS A 260 12.36 54.65 23.32
C LYS A 260 13.39 55.50 22.58
N GLN A 261 13.85 55.08 21.40
CA GLN A 261 14.78 55.86 20.57
C GLN A 261 14.14 57.17 20.11
N LYS A 262 12.87 57.16 19.67
CA LYS A 262 12.13 58.39 19.30
C LYS A 262 12.00 59.35 20.48
N LYS A 263 11.74 58.84 21.69
CA LYS A 263 11.67 59.66 22.91
C LYS A 263 13.05 60.25 23.28
N ALA A 264 14.11 59.45 23.23
CA ALA A 264 15.48 59.90 23.51
C ALA A 264 15.93 60.99 22.51
N ALA A 265 15.74 60.77 21.20
CA ALA A 265 16.05 61.76 20.18
C ALA A 265 15.27 63.07 20.34
N LYS A 266 14.02 63.00 20.82
CA LYS A 266 13.21 64.20 21.12
C LYS A 266 13.69 64.92 22.38
N GLN A 267 14.26 64.21 23.35
CA GLN A 267 14.85 64.80 24.55
C GLN A 267 16.19 65.46 24.24
N GLU A 268 17.05 64.84 23.42
CA GLU A 268 18.30 65.45 22.94
C GLU A 268 18.07 66.70 22.08
N ARG A 269 16.95 66.79 21.36
CA ARG A 269 16.56 68.02 20.64
C ARG A 269 16.04 69.16 21.54
N ARG A 270 15.73 68.86 22.80
CA ARG A 270 15.17 69.82 23.77
C ARG A 270 16.18 70.26 24.84
N ALA A 271 17.22 69.46 25.06
CA ALA A 271 18.39 69.82 25.84
C ALA A 271 19.33 70.69 25.00
#